data_AF-A0A947FUU8-F1
#
_entry.id   AF-A0A947FUU8-F1
#
_cell.length_a   1.000
_cell.length_b   1.000
_cell.length_c   1.000
_cell.angle_alpha   90.00
_cell.angle_beta   90.00
_cell.angle_gamma   90.00
#
_symmetry.space_group_name_H-M   'P 1'
#
loop_
_entity.id
_entity.type
_entity.pdbx_description
1 polymer ?
#
loop_
_entity_poly.entity_id
_entity_poly.type
_entity_poly.pdbx_seq_one_letter_code
_entity_poly.pdbx_strand_id
1 'polypeptide(L)'
;MYFKKHTIGISIVLGLLLTASPLYADTINEIDLQDRLYKFADLIGCAVFAFSGALVAYRKQMDGIGFLVLATVTAIGGGTLRDLLLDVPVFWLSNVSYIYVIIISSVTAIVWLNTQRKIPEKMLEFLDALGLALFTIMGLTKALSLGLPNEIAIVMGLLTGCFGGVIRDVLANEIPLLFQKELYAVCSIMGGICYLVTFYLFESNTLSYVTAFLVILIFRVLAIKYKLGVPVHRHN
;
A
#
# COMPACT_ATOMS: atom_id res chain seq x y z
N MET A 1 -6.81 -42.80 32.12
CA MET A 1 -5.73 -42.48 31.16
C MET A 1 -5.67 -43.53 30.03
N TYR A 2 -6.74 -43.73 29.25
CA TYR A 2 -6.78 -44.82 28.24
C TYR A 2 -7.68 -44.56 27.02
N PHE A 3 -7.89 -43.29 26.60
CA PHE A 3 -8.75 -42.97 25.43
C PHE A 3 -8.17 -41.95 24.42
N LYS A 4 -6.87 -41.64 24.49
CA LYS A 4 -6.24 -40.60 23.63
C LYS A 4 -5.37 -41.14 22.49
N LYS A 5 -5.16 -42.46 22.40
CA LYS A 5 -4.22 -43.05 21.42
C LYS A 5 -4.83 -43.44 20.06
N HIS A 6 -6.16 -43.59 19.95
CA HIS A 6 -6.80 -44.01 18.70
C HIS A 6 -7.24 -42.87 17.77
N THR A 7 -7.39 -41.64 18.27
CA THR A 7 -7.81 -40.49 17.45
C THR A 7 -6.66 -39.89 16.64
N ILE A 8 -5.41 -40.06 17.10
CA ILE A 8 -4.21 -39.48 16.48
C ILE A 8 -3.93 -40.14 15.12
N GLY A 9 -4.16 -41.45 14.99
CA GLY A 9 -3.97 -42.16 13.73
C GLY A 9 -4.93 -41.71 12.64
N ILE A 10 -6.19 -41.41 12.99
CA ILE A 10 -7.21 -40.97 12.02
C ILE A 10 -6.91 -39.54 11.54
N SER A 11 -6.52 -38.61 12.42
CA SER A 11 -6.16 -37.23 12.00
C SER A 11 -4.91 -37.17 11.12
N ILE A 12 -3.92 -38.05 11.34
CA ILE A 12 -2.71 -38.11 10.50
C ILE A 12 -3.02 -38.72 9.14
N VAL A 13 -3.82 -39.78 9.09
CA VAL A 13 -4.23 -40.43 7.82
C VAL A 13 -5.18 -39.52 7.01
N LEU A 14 -6.11 -38.82 7.67
CA LEU A 14 -6.94 -37.79 7.02
C LEU A 14 -6.09 -36.61 6.53
N GLY A 15 -5.10 -36.18 7.32
CA GLY A 15 -4.13 -35.15 6.92
C GLY A 15 -3.32 -35.56 5.69
N LEU A 16 -2.80 -36.79 5.66
CA LEU A 16 -2.07 -37.35 4.51
C LEU A 16 -2.95 -37.52 3.26
N LEU A 17 -4.20 -37.99 3.42
CA LEU A 17 -5.18 -38.13 2.34
C LEU A 17 -5.64 -36.77 1.79
N LEU A 18 -5.78 -35.75 2.64
CA LEU A 18 -6.09 -34.38 2.22
C LEU A 18 -4.90 -33.74 1.49
N THR A 19 -3.66 -33.93 1.98
CA THR A 19 -2.46 -33.37 1.34
C THR A 19 -2.17 -33.93 -0.07
N ALA A 20 -2.68 -35.11 -0.41
CA ALA A 20 -2.51 -35.74 -1.70
C ALA A 20 -3.66 -35.45 -2.70
N SER A 21 -4.67 -34.68 -2.28
CA SER A 21 -5.79 -34.33 -3.16
C SER A 21 -5.42 -33.17 -4.11
N PRO A 22 -5.86 -33.19 -5.38
CA PRO A 22 -5.66 -32.08 -6.32
C PRO A 22 -6.18 -30.76 -5.75
N LEU A 23 -7.31 -30.80 -5.03
CA LEU A 23 -7.94 -29.65 -4.39
C LEU A 23 -7.03 -28.99 -3.33
N TYR A 24 -6.26 -29.78 -2.57
CA TYR A 24 -5.31 -29.24 -1.61
C TYR A 24 -4.09 -28.59 -2.30
N ALA A 25 -3.58 -29.22 -3.37
CA ALA A 25 -2.50 -28.64 -4.16
C ALA A 25 -2.93 -27.29 -4.80
N ASP A 26 -4.16 -27.23 -5.32
CA ASP A 26 -4.75 -26.00 -5.86
C ASP A 26 -4.89 -24.92 -4.78
N THR A 27 -5.35 -25.29 -3.57
CA THR A 27 -5.47 -24.36 -2.43
C THR A 27 -4.10 -23.80 -1.99
N ILE A 28 -3.06 -24.63 -1.94
CA ILE A 28 -1.70 -24.20 -1.59
C ILE A 28 -1.13 -23.26 -2.66
N ASN A 29 -1.37 -23.55 -3.93
CA ASN A 29 -0.95 -22.70 -5.04
C ASN A 29 -1.65 -21.33 -5.00
N GLU A 30 -2.93 -21.28 -4.63
CA GLU A 30 -3.66 -20.01 -4.47
C GLU A 30 -3.14 -19.17 -3.31
N ILE A 31 -2.85 -19.79 -2.16
CA ILE A 31 -2.28 -19.10 -0.99
C ILE A 31 -0.88 -18.54 -1.32
N ASP A 32 0.00 -19.33 -1.94
CA ASP A 32 1.33 -18.88 -2.36
C ASP A 32 1.26 -17.75 -3.40
N LEU A 33 0.32 -17.83 -4.36
CA LEU A 33 0.10 -16.76 -5.32
C LEU A 33 -0.35 -15.47 -4.63
N GLN A 34 -1.28 -15.55 -3.67
CA GLN A 34 -1.77 -14.39 -2.94
C GLN A 34 -0.66 -13.71 -2.14
N ASP A 35 0.18 -14.47 -1.45
CA ASP A 35 1.31 -13.95 -0.68
C ASP A 35 2.35 -13.29 -1.59
N ARG A 36 2.60 -13.86 -2.77
CA ARG A 36 3.49 -13.27 -3.77
C ARG A 36 2.93 -11.96 -4.32
N LEU A 37 1.63 -11.91 -4.65
CA LEU A 37 0.97 -10.70 -5.13
C LEU A 37 1.01 -9.58 -4.09
N TYR A 38 0.73 -9.92 -2.82
CA TYR A 38 0.81 -8.97 -1.71
C TYR A 38 2.22 -8.39 -1.56
N LYS A 39 3.25 -9.25 -1.49
CA LYS A 39 4.65 -8.81 -1.36
C LYS A 39 5.11 -7.98 -2.56
N PHE A 40 4.70 -8.37 -3.76
CA PHE A 40 5.04 -7.65 -4.98
C PHE A 40 4.39 -6.25 -5.02
N ALA A 41 3.11 -6.17 -4.62
CA ALA A 41 2.42 -4.88 -4.48
C ALA A 41 3.08 -3.98 -3.43
N ASP A 42 3.59 -4.54 -2.32
CA ASP A 42 4.30 -3.80 -1.26
C ASP A 42 5.60 -3.19 -1.75
N LEU A 43 6.40 -3.99 -2.48
CA LEU A 43 7.63 -3.51 -3.10
C LEU A 43 7.36 -2.45 -4.18
N ILE A 44 6.33 -2.63 -5.02
CA ILE A 44 5.94 -1.61 -6.00
C ILE A 44 5.48 -0.33 -5.30
N GLY A 45 4.67 -0.43 -4.25
CA GLY A 45 4.22 0.71 -3.46
C GLY A 45 5.40 1.50 -2.92
N CYS A 46 6.37 0.80 -2.31
CA CYS A 46 7.62 1.39 -1.83
C CYS A 46 8.40 2.06 -2.96
N ALA A 47 8.52 1.42 -4.12
CA ALA A 47 9.20 1.99 -5.28
C ALA A 47 8.53 3.28 -5.77
N VAL A 48 7.21 3.28 -5.90
CA VAL A 48 6.41 4.43 -6.36
C VAL A 48 6.51 5.60 -5.38
N PHE A 49 6.42 5.34 -4.08
CA PHE A 49 6.59 6.40 -3.07
C PHE A 49 8.03 6.88 -2.92
N ALA A 50 9.04 6.01 -3.07
CA ALA A 50 10.42 6.44 -3.16
C ALA A 50 10.62 7.39 -4.35
N PHE A 51 10.09 7.03 -5.53
CA PHE A 51 10.16 7.88 -6.72
C PHE A 51 9.43 9.22 -6.50
N SER A 52 8.28 9.18 -5.83
CA SER A 52 7.50 10.38 -5.48
C SER A 52 8.27 11.31 -4.54
N GLY A 53 8.90 10.78 -3.48
CA GLY A 53 9.75 11.55 -2.58
C GLY A 53 10.99 12.12 -3.29
N ALA A 54 11.65 11.31 -4.12
CA ALA A 54 12.74 11.72 -4.99
C ALA A 54 12.35 12.89 -5.92
N LEU A 55 11.16 12.83 -6.53
CA LEU A 55 10.63 13.90 -7.37
C LEU A 55 10.45 15.21 -6.59
N VAL A 56 9.95 15.15 -5.36
CA VAL A 56 9.80 16.35 -4.50
C VAL A 56 11.17 16.90 -4.10
N ALA A 57 12.11 16.04 -3.70
CA ALA A 57 13.47 16.46 -3.36
C ALA A 57 14.16 17.17 -4.52
N TYR A 58 13.99 16.66 -5.75
CA TYR A 58 14.47 17.30 -6.96
C TYR A 58 13.85 18.68 -7.18
N ARG A 59 12.52 18.80 -7.07
CA ARG A 59 11.81 20.09 -7.19
C ARG A 59 12.26 21.10 -6.14
N LYS A 60 12.64 20.63 -4.95
CA LYS A 60 13.14 21.45 -3.83
C LYS A 60 14.65 21.67 -3.85
N GLN A 61 15.36 21.20 -4.88
CA GLN A 61 16.82 21.33 -5.03
C GLN A 61 17.60 20.85 -3.80
N MET A 62 17.13 19.77 -3.17
CA MET A 62 17.82 19.14 -2.05
C MET A 62 19.13 18.50 -2.50
N ASP A 63 20.11 18.42 -1.59
CA ASP A 63 21.36 17.69 -1.83
C ASP A 63 21.14 16.17 -1.88
N GLY A 64 22.19 15.40 -2.20
CA GLY A 64 22.07 13.95 -2.35
C GLY A 64 21.58 13.24 -1.08
N ILE A 65 21.91 13.75 0.10
CA ILE A 65 21.45 13.21 1.38
C ILE A 65 19.96 13.51 1.55
N GLY A 66 19.54 14.77 1.39
CA GLY A 66 18.14 15.17 1.47
C GLY A 66 17.26 14.40 0.47
N PHE A 67 17.79 14.15 -0.73
CA PHE A 67 17.13 13.32 -1.74
C PHE A 67 16.84 11.90 -1.25
N LEU A 68 17.86 11.21 -0.75
CA LEU A 68 17.72 9.83 -0.29
C LEU A 68 16.84 9.75 0.96
N VAL A 69 16.99 10.69 1.89
CA VAL A 69 16.18 10.74 3.12
C VAL A 69 14.71 10.96 2.78
N LEU A 70 14.39 11.94 1.92
CA LEU A 70 13.00 12.21 1.57
C LEU A 70 12.37 11.03 0.80
N ALA A 71 13.09 10.43 -0.15
CA ALA A 71 12.63 9.22 -0.85
C ALA A 71 12.36 8.06 0.12
N THR A 72 13.29 7.82 1.05
CA THR A 72 13.18 6.74 2.05
C THR A 72 11.98 6.94 2.95
N VAL A 73 11.87 8.11 3.58
CA VAL A 73 10.79 8.41 4.53
C VAL A 73 9.42 8.40 3.83
N THR A 74 9.33 8.85 2.57
CA THR A 74 8.09 8.75 1.79
C THR A 74 7.69 7.29 1.56
N ALA A 75 8.65 6.42 1.22
CA ALA A 75 8.41 5.02 0.92
C ALA A 75 7.98 4.20 2.14
N ILE A 76 8.67 4.37 3.27
CA ILE A 76 8.44 3.53 4.46
C ILE A 76 7.52 4.17 5.49
N GLY A 77 7.27 5.48 5.42
CA GLY A 77 6.61 6.24 6.48
C GLY A 77 5.20 5.73 6.80
N GLY A 78 4.38 5.53 5.77
CA GLY A 78 3.01 5.03 5.94
C GLY A 78 2.96 3.61 6.54
N GLY A 79 3.75 2.69 5.98
CA GLY A 79 3.86 1.32 6.49
C GLY A 79 4.47 1.21 7.89
N THR A 80 5.42 2.09 8.22
CA THR A 80 6.01 2.15 9.56
C THR A 80 4.99 2.64 10.58
N LEU A 81 4.25 3.71 10.29
CA LEU A 81 3.17 4.18 11.16
C LEU A 81 2.13 3.09 11.39
N ARG A 82 1.69 2.42 10.30
CA ARG A 82 0.77 1.29 10.38
C ARG A 82 1.28 0.21 11.33
N ASP A 83 2.52 -0.23 11.16
CA ASP A 83 3.06 -1.34 11.93
C ASP A 83 3.21 -0.98 13.42
N LEU A 84 3.57 0.28 13.73
CA LEU A 84 3.59 0.78 15.10
C LEU A 84 2.19 0.86 15.71
N LEU A 85 1.18 1.31 14.96
CA LEU A 85 -0.21 1.38 15.45
C LEU A 85 -0.83 0.00 15.66
N LEU A 86 -0.42 -0.98 14.86
CA LEU A 86 -0.88 -2.37 14.95
C LEU A 86 -0.08 -3.20 15.98
N ASP A 87 0.93 -2.62 16.62
CA ASP A 87 1.84 -3.29 17.56
C ASP A 87 2.50 -4.55 16.95
N VAL A 88 3.00 -4.42 15.73
CA VAL A 88 3.70 -5.49 15.00
C VAL A 88 5.10 -5.04 14.56
N PRO A 89 6.04 -5.97 14.31
CA PRO A 89 7.35 -5.62 13.79
C PRO A 89 7.26 -4.80 12.50
N VAL A 90 8.07 -3.75 12.42
CA VAL A 90 8.11 -2.85 11.26
C VAL A 90 8.66 -3.59 10.04
N PHE A 91 7.90 -3.57 8.95
CA PHE A 91 8.11 -4.43 7.77
C PHE A 91 9.53 -4.38 7.16
N TRP A 92 10.13 -3.18 7.06
CA TRP A 92 11.44 -2.99 6.43
C TRP A 92 12.61 -3.36 7.34
N LEU A 93 12.38 -3.48 8.66
CA LEU A 93 13.40 -3.99 9.59
C LEU A 93 13.56 -5.51 9.46
N SER A 94 12.53 -6.20 9.00
CA SER A 94 12.54 -7.65 8.82
C SER A 94 13.02 -8.09 7.43
N ASN A 95 13.06 -7.19 6.45
CA ASN A 95 13.45 -7.54 5.07
C ASN A 95 14.23 -6.41 4.37
N VAL A 96 15.49 -6.69 4.04
CA VAL A 96 16.39 -5.75 3.37
C VAL A 96 15.95 -5.38 1.94
N SER A 97 15.10 -6.19 1.29
CA SER A 97 14.62 -5.93 -0.07
C SER A 97 13.95 -4.56 -0.21
N TYR A 98 13.28 -4.06 0.85
CA TYR A 98 12.68 -2.72 0.84
C TYR A 98 13.72 -1.62 0.68
N ILE A 99 14.86 -1.74 1.36
CA ILE A 99 15.97 -0.78 1.25
C ILE A 99 16.55 -0.80 -0.17
N TYR A 100 16.76 -1.98 -0.75
CA TYR A 100 17.24 -2.08 -2.13
C TYR A 100 16.28 -1.46 -3.12
N VAL A 101 14.97 -1.68 -2.97
CA VAL A 101 13.96 -1.08 -3.85
C VAL A 101 13.96 0.45 -3.74
N ILE A 102 14.10 1.01 -2.53
CA ILE A 102 14.17 2.46 -2.33
C ILE A 102 15.40 3.05 -3.01
N ILE A 103 16.57 2.42 -2.85
CA ILE A 103 17.81 2.89 -3.49
C ILE A 103 17.70 2.81 -5.00
N ILE A 104 17.25 1.67 -5.56
CA ILE A 104 17.09 1.49 -7.00
C ILE A 104 16.11 2.52 -7.55
N SER A 105 14.94 2.67 -6.92
CA SER A 105 13.94 3.66 -7.35
C SER A 105 14.47 5.08 -7.30
N SER A 106 15.22 5.44 -6.25
CA SER A 106 15.84 6.76 -6.09
C SER A 106 16.87 7.03 -7.20
N VAL A 107 17.75 6.06 -7.49
CA VAL A 107 18.74 6.17 -8.57
C VAL A 107 18.05 6.29 -9.93
N THR A 108 17.04 5.46 -10.20
CA THR A 108 16.24 5.54 -11.43
C THR A 108 15.55 6.90 -11.55
N ALA A 109 15.01 7.43 -10.45
CA ALA A 109 14.41 8.76 -10.43
C ALA A 109 15.43 9.84 -10.79
N ILE A 110 16.64 9.82 -10.20
CA ILE A 110 17.70 10.79 -10.52
C ILE A 110 18.07 10.75 -12.00
N VAL A 111 18.35 9.56 -12.54
CA VAL A 111 18.75 9.39 -13.95
C VAL A 111 17.64 9.88 -14.88
N TRP A 112 16.40 9.53 -14.59
CA TRP A 112 15.25 9.95 -15.38
C TRP A 112 15.05 11.48 -15.30
N LEU A 113 15.02 12.06 -14.10
CA LEU A 113 14.80 13.49 -13.86
C LEU A 113 15.88 14.35 -14.54
N ASN A 114 17.14 13.92 -14.53
CA ASN A 114 18.23 14.63 -15.19
C ASN A 114 18.15 14.56 -16.73
N THR A 115 17.43 13.58 -17.28
CA THR A 115 17.24 13.43 -18.74
C THR A 115 16.04 14.24 -19.24
N GLN A 116 15.06 14.55 -18.37
CA GLN A 116 13.85 15.26 -18.76
C GLN A 116 14.08 16.77 -18.88
N ARG A 117 13.69 17.36 -20.03
CA ARG A 117 13.68 18.82 -20.22
C ARG A 117 12.58 19.52 -19.42
N LYS A 118 11.42 18.87 -19.26
CA LYS A 118 10.29 19.37 -18.48
C LYS A 118 9.59 18.21 -17.79
N ILE A 119 9.49 18.27 -16.47
CA ILE A 119 8.75 17.27 -15.69
C ILE A 119 7.24 17.55 -15.84
N PRO A 120 6.41 16.53 -16.11
CA PRO A 120 4.97 16.72 -16.17
C PRO A 120 4.42 17.25 -14.83
N GLU A 121 3.58 18.29 -14.89
CA GLU A 121 3.06 18.98 -13.70
C GLU A 121 2.34 18.00 -12.75
N LYS A 122 1.50 17.13 -13.33
CA LYS A 122 0.65 16.16 -12.62
C LYS A 122 1.35 14.84 -12.23
N MET A 123 2.66 14.73 -12.48
CA MET A 123 3.41 13.48 -12.22
C MET A 123 3.36 13.11 -10.73
N LEU A 124 3.54 14.10 -9.86
CA LEU A 124 3.54 13.88 -8.41
C LEU A 124 2.19 13.31 -7.96
N GLU A 125 1.08 13.93 -8.35
CA GLU A 125 -0.25 13.45 -7.92
C GLU A 125 -0.60 12.09 -8.52
N PHE A 126 -0.08 11.77 -9.70
CA PHE A 126 -0.29 10.45 -10.31
C PHE A 126 0.48 9.35 -9.56
N LEU A 127 1.78 9.57 -9.28
CA LEU A 127 2.56 8.64 -8.45
C LEU A 127 1.94 8.47 -7.07
N ASP A 128 1.47 9.57 -6.50
CA ASP A 128 0.82 9.56 -5.20
C ASP A 128 -0.51 8.79 -5.23
N ALA A 129 -1.30 8.90 -6.30
CA ALA A 129 -2.51 8.09 -6.51
C ALA A 129 -2.21 6.59 -6.64
N LEU A 130 -1.12 6.22 -7.32
CA LEU A 130 -0.68 4.82 -7.43
C LEU A 130 -0.27 4.27 -6.06
N GLY A 131 0.57 5.01 -5.33
CA GLY A 131 1.01 4.60 -3.99
C GLY A 131 -0.16 4.53 -3.00
N LEU A 132 -1.09 5.49 -3.06
CA LEU A 132 -2.32 5.48 -2.27
C LEU A 132 -3.15 4.23 -2.53
N ALA A 133 -3.34 3.84 -3.80
CA ALA A 133 -4.12 2.65 -4.15
C ALA A 133 -3.50 1.37 -3.57
N LEU A 134 -2.19 1.20 -3.74
CA LEU A 134 -1.46 0.03 -3.25
C LEU A 134 -1.45 -0.04 -1.72
N PHE A 135 -1.04 1.04 -1.04
CA PHE A 135 -0.89 1.06 0.40
C PHE A 135 -2.21 1.11 1.17
N THR A 136 -3.28 1.64 0.58
CA THR A 136 -4.61 1.51 1.18
C THR A 136 -5.00 0.04 1.31
N ILE A 137 -4.83 -0.73 0.24
CA ILE A 137 -5.20 -2.15 0.22
C ILE A 137 -4.33 -2.91 1.22
N MET A 138 -3.01 -2.72 1.18
CA MET A 138 -2.10 -3.42 2.09
C MET A 138 -2.31 -3.07 3.56
N GLY A 139 -2.58 -1.80 3.88
CA GLY A 139 -2.89 -1.38 5.23
C GLY A 139 -4.18 -2.01 5.76
N LEU A 140 -5.22 -2.03 4.91
CA LEU A 140 -6.50 -2.63 5.21
C LEU A 140 -6.37 -4.13 5.43
N THR A 141 -5.70 -4.84 4.52
CA THR A 141 -5.65 -6.31 4.56
C THR A 141 -4.77 -6.80 5.70
N LYS A 142 -3.69 -6.08 6.01
CA LYS A 142 -2.91 -6.35 7.21
C LYS A 142 -3.74 -6.17 8.48
N ALA A 143 -4.51 -5.10 8.59
CA ALA A 143 -5.41 -4.89 9.73
C ALA A 143 -6.47 -5.99 9.87
N LEU A 144 -7.11 -6.39 8.76
CA LEU A 144 -8.07 -7.50 8.74
C LEU A 144 -7.43 -8.82 9.17
N SER A 145 -6.19 -9.10 8.72
CA SER A 145 -5.47 -10.32 9.09
C SER A 145 -5.16 -10.42 10.59
N LEU A 146 -5.12 -9.29 11.29
CA LEU A 146 -4.98 -9.21 12.74
C LEU A 146 -6.32 -9.26 13.49
N GLY A 147 -7.43 -9.50 12.78
CA GLY A 147 -8.77 -9.62 13.36
C GLY A 147 -9.41 -8.29 13.76
N LEU A 148 -8.90 -7.16 13.24
CA LEU A 148 -9.50 -5.86 13.51
C LEU A 148 -10.86 -5.70 12.78
N PRO A 149 -11.81 -4.94 13.37
CA PRO A 149 -13.08 -4.60 12.72
C PRO A 149 -12.89 -3.92 11.36
N ASN A 150 -13.85 -4.13 10.47
CA ASN A 150 -13.85 -3.61 9.10
C ASN A 150 -13.63 -2.10 9.02
N GLU A 151 -14.27 -1.34 9.91
CA GLU A 151 -14.18 0.12 9.98
C GLU A 151 -12.74 0.56 10.33
N ILE A 152 -12.14 -0.12 11.31
CA ILE A 152 -10.75 0.15 11.73
C ILE A 152 -9.78 -0.25 10.62
N ALA A 153 -10.04 -1.35 9.91
CA ALA A 153 -9.22 -1.76 8.79
C ALA A 153 -9.24 -0.75 7.62
N ILE A 154 -10.41 -0.18 7.30
CA ILE A 154 -10.51 0.89 6.30
C ILE A 154 -9.68 2.11 6.72
N VAL A 155 -9.81 2.54 7.98
CA VAL A 155 -9.03 3.66 8.51
C VAL A 155 -7.54 3.35 8.46
N MET A 156 -7.12 2.15 8.84
CA MET A 156 -5.72 1.72 8.79
C MET A 156 -5.17 1.73 7.36
N GLY A 157 -5.99 1.28 6.39
CA GLY A 157 -5.68 1.42 4.96
C GLY A 157 -5.44 2.87 4.57
N LEU A 158 -6.39 3.76 4.87
CA LEU A 158 -6.26 5.18 4.60
C LEU A 158 -4.97 5.78 5.19
N LEU A 159 -4.69 5.53 6.47
CA LEU A 159 -3.50 6.04 7.15
C LEU A 159 -2.22 5.53 6.48
N THR A 160 -2.15 4.22 6.19
CA THR A 160 -1.00 3.62 5.50
C THR A 160 -0.77 4.27 4.13
N GLY A 161 -1.86 4.49 3.39
CA GLY A 161 -1.83 5.06 2.05
C GLY A 161 -1.45 6.54 2.01
N CYS A 162 -1.89 7.36 2.96
CA CYS A 162 -1.68 8.80 2.91
C CYS A 162 -0.42 9.27 3.64
N PHE A 163 -0.01 8.59 4.73
CA PHE A 163 1.03 9.14 5.62
C PHE A 163 2.42 9.23 4.99
N GLY A 164 2.75 8.36 4.03
CA GLY A 164 3.99 8.50 3.26
C GLY A 164 4.07 9.85 2.55
N GLY A 165 3.00 10.24 1.86
CA GLY A 165 2.86 11.55 1.21
C GLY A 165 2.76 12.71 2.20
N VAL A 166 2.09 12.53 3.34
CA VAL A 166 2.01 13.56 4.39
C VAL A 166 3.39 13.90 4.93
N ILE A 167 4.19 12.89 5.32
CA ILE A 167 5.51 13.14 5.88
C ILE A 167 6.42 13.78 4.82
N ARG A 168 6.35 13.32 3.56
CA ARG A 168 7.05 13.95 2.43
C ARG A 168 6.74 15.44 2.32
N ASP A 169 5.46 15.78 2.29
CA ASP A 169 5.02 17.15 2.03
C ASP A 169 5.39 18.06 3.21
N VAL A 170 5.23 17.59 4.46
CA VAL A 170 5.66 18.32 5.67
C VAL A 170 7.17 18.57 5.67
N LEU A 171 7.99 17.56 5.37
CA LEU A 171 9.45 17.71 5.30
C LEU A 171 9.88 18.62 4.13
N ALA A 172 9.09 18.68 3.06
CA ALA A 172 9.30 19.60 1.95
C ALA A 172 8.73 21.02 2.20
N ASN A 173 8.19 21.27 3.39
CA ASN A 173 7.52 22.52 3.79
C ASN A 173 6.38 22.90 2.82
N GLU A 174 5.56 21.93 2.47
CA GLU A 174 4.35 22.08 1.66
C GLU A 174 3.14 21.59 2.45
N ILE A 175 1.96 22.15 2.19
CA ILE A 175 0.72 21.62 2.76
C ILE A 175 0.44 20.26 2.13
N PRO A 176 0.30 19.16 2.90
CA PRO A 176 0.06 17.83 2.35
C PRO A 176 -1.11 17.72 1.37
N LEU A 177 -0.95 16.91 0.32
CA LEU A 177 -2.01 16.64 -0.66
C LEU A 177 -3.32 16.14 -0.01
N LEU A 178 -3.20 15.41 1.11
CA LEU A 178 -4.32 14.95 1.92
C LEU A 178 -5.21 16.11 2.40
N PHE A 179 -4.62 17.24 2.78
CA PHE A 179 -5.34 18.39 3.34
C PHE A 179 -5.79 19.39 2.27
N GLN A 180 -5.26 19.30 1.05
CA GLN A 180 -5.61 20.20 -0.04
C GLN A 180 -6.78 19.70 -0.91
N LYS A 181 -7.00 18.38 -0.98
CA LYS A 181 -7.93 17.76 -1.93
C LYS A 181 -8.82 16.75 -1.21
N GLU A 182 -10.07 17.11 -0.90
CA GLU A 182 -11.00 16.25 -0.15
C GLU A 182 -11.24 14.87 -0.81
N LEU A 183 -11.16 14.77 -2.13
CA LEU A 183 -11.27 13.48 -2.84
C LEU A 183 -10.08 12.53 -2.60
N TYR A 184 -9.03 12.96 -1.91
CA TYR A 184 -7.90 12.11 -1.56
C TYR A 184 -8.33 10.98 -0.62
N ALA A 185 -8.80 11.36 0.58
CA ALA A 185 -9.22 10.39 1.59
C ALA A 185 -10.45 9.62 1.13
N VAL A 186 -11.40 10.30 0.46
CA VAL A 186 -12.63 9.69 -0.04
C VAL A 186 -12.33 8.53 -1.01
N CYS A 187 -11.42 8.69 -1.96
CA CYS A 187 -11.09 7.60 -2.88
C CYS A 187 -10.49 6.38 -2.16
N SER A 188 -9.64 6.59 -1.15
CA SER A 188 -9.06 5.51 -0.34
C SER A 188 -10.15 4.77 0.46
N ILE A 189 -11.05 5.51 1.13
CA ILE A 189 -12.17 4.93 1.87
C ILE A 189 -13.11 4.16 0.93
N MET A 190 -13.46 4.74 -0.24
CA MET A 190 -14.26 4.05 -1.25
C MET A 190 -13.61 2.76 -1.74
N GLY A 191 -12.29 2.76 -1.93
CA GLY A 191 -11.52 1.58 -2.26
C GLY A 191 -11.58 0.50 -1.18
N GLY A 192 -11.45 0.89 0.09
CA GLY A 192 -11.56 -0.05 1.21
C GLY A 192 -12.96 -0.65 1.36
N ILE A 193 -14.01 0.15 1.14
CA ILE A 193 -15.39 -0.35 1.10
C ILE A 193 -15.57 -1.31 -0.08
N CYS A 194 -15.07 -0.95 -1.26
CA CYS A 194 -15.11 -1.82 -2.44
C CYS A 194 -14.40 -3.15 -2.18
N TYR A 195 -13.23 -3.12 -1.54
CA TYR A 195 -12.50 -4.32 -1.14
C TYR A 195 -13.40 -5.25 -0.33
N LEU A 196 -14.02 -4.73 0.73
CA LEU A 196 -14.87 -5.53 1.63
C LEU A 196 -16.10 -6.09 0.90
N VAL A 197 -16.79 -5.26 0.10
CA VAL A 197 -17.98 -5.70 -0.65
C VAL A 197 -17.62 -6.81 -1.64
N THR A 198 -16.54 -6.65 -2.40
CA THR A 198 -16.08 -7.70 -3.33
C THR A 198 -15.67 -8.96 -2.59
N PHE A 199 -15.02 -8.84 -1.44
CA PHE A 199 -14.63 -9.98 -0.62
C PHE A 199 -15.86 -10.74 -0.11
N TYR A 200 -16.89 -10.06 0.38
CA TYR A 200 -18.12 -10.70 0.87
C TYR A 200 -18.97 -11.32 -0.24
N LEU A 201 -18.90 -10.83 -1.48
CA LEU A 201 -19.68 -11.35 -2.60
C LEU A 201 -19.04 -12.54 -3.31
N PHE A 202 -17.71 -12.55 -3.41
CA PHE A 202 -16.98 -13.52 -4.24
C PHE A 202 -16.00 -14.38 -3.45
N GLU A 203 -15.81 -14.12 -2.16
CA GLU A 203 -14.85 -14.80 -1.27
C GLU A 203 -13.42 -14.86 -1.84
N SER A 204 -13.06 -13.89 -2.68
CA SER A 204 -11.79 -13.88 -3.41
C SER A 204 -10.96 -12.64 -3.07
N ASN A 205 -9.80 -12.86 -2.45
CA ASN A 205 -8.84 -11.80 -2.15
C ASN A 205 -8.27 -11.16 -3.42
N THR A 206 -7.96 -11.96 -4.44
CA THR A 206 -7.41 -11.47 -5.71
C THR A 206 -8.37 -10.50 -6.40
N LEU A 207 -9.66 -10.87 -6.51
CA LEU A 207 -10.68 -9.97 -7.08
C LEU A 207 -10.83 -8.71 -6.23
N SER A 208 -10.80 -8.84 -4.91
CA SER A 208 -10.92 -7.71 -3.99
C SER A 208 -9.74 -6.74 -4.11
N TYR A 209 -8.50 -7.24 -4.25
CA TYR A 209 -7.32 -6.42 -4.51
C TYR A 209 -7.44 -5.66 -5.83
N VAL A 210 -7.77 -6.35 -6.92
CA VAL A 210 -7.83 -5.75 -8.25
C VAL A 210 -8.93 -4.70 -8.34
N THR A 211 -10.13 -5.01 -7.85
CA THR A 211 -11.27 -4.08 -7.87
C THR A 211 -11.01 -2.85 -7.01
N ALA A 212 -10.52 -3.02 -5.78
CA ALA A 212 -10.18 -1.90 -4.90
C ALA A 212 -9.07 -1.02 -5.51
N PHE A 213 -8.04 -1.63 -6.10
CA PHE A 213 -6.95 -0.89 -6.75
C PHE A 213 -7.47 -0.04 -7.90
N LEU A 214 -8.28 -0.64 -8.78
CA LEU A 214 -8.89 0.06 -9.91
C LEU A 214 -9.81 1.20 -9.45
N VAL A 215 -10.64 0.97 -8.43
CA VAL A 215 -11.52 2.02 -7.88
C VAL A 215 -10.68 3.19 -7.35
N ILE A 216 -9.69 2.94 -6.49
CA ILE A 216 -8.88 4.05 -5.94
C ILE A 216 -8.17 4.78 -7.09
N LEU A 217 -7.50 4.06 -7.98
CA LEU A 217 -6.69 4.66 -9.03
C LEU A 217 -7.54 5.45 -10.03
N ILE A 218 -8.64 4.88 -10.53
CA ILE A 218 -9.50 5.53 -11.52
C ILE A 218 -10.10 6.79 -10.93
N PHE A 219 -10.71 6.72 -9.74
CA PHE A 219 -11.33 7.88 -9.13
C PHE A 219 -10.31 8.98 -8.78
N ARG A 220 -9.11 8.61 -8.32
CA ARG A 220 -8.02 9.58 -8.09
C ARG A 220 -7.55 10.24 -9.38
N VAL A 221 -7.34 9.47 -10.44
CA VAL A 221 -6.93 10.00 -11.75
C VAL A 221 -8.01 10.92 -12.34
N LEU A 222 -9.29 10.55 -12.23
CA LEU A 222 -10.41 11.40 -12.62
C LEU A 222 -10.43 12.69 -11.80
N ALA A 223 -10.26 12.62 -10.48
CA ALA A 223 -10.18 13.80 -9.62
C ALA A 223 -9.03 14.74 -10.02
N ILE A 224 -7.86 14.18 -10.35
CA ILE A 224 -6.69 14.94 -10.82
C ILE A 224 -6.93 15.55 -12.22
N LYS A 225 -7.59 14.82 -13.12
CA LYS A 225 -7.86 15.27 -14.49
C LYS A 225 -8.88 16.42 -14.50
N TYR A 226 -10.00 16.24 -13.82
CA TYR A 226 -11.13 17.18 -13.80
C TYR A 226 -11.04 18.23 -12.69
N LYS A 227 -9.94 18.24 -11.91
CA LYS A 227 -9.73 19.14 -10.76
C LYS A 227 -10.91 19.11 -9.78
N LEU A 228 -11.47 17.91 -9.57
CA LEU A 228 -12.57 17.73 -8.64
C LEU A 228 -12.03 17.89 -7.22
N GLY A 229 -12.66 18.77 -6.46
CA GLY A 229 -12.38 19.04 -5.07
C GLY A 229 -13.65 19.57 -4.43
N VAL A 230 -13.80 19.33 -3.15
CA VAL A 230 -14.88 19.93 -2.37
C VAL A 230 -14.41 21.33 -1.94
N PRO A 231 -15.29 22.34 -1.86
CA PRO A 231 -14.92 23.71 -1.54
C PRO A 231 -14.22 23.80 -0.17
N VAL A 232 -12.93 24.18 -0.19
CA VAL A 232 -12.17 24.46 1.03
C VAL A 232 -12.66 25.78 1.64
N HIS A 233 -13.01 25.76 2.92
CA HIS A 233 -13.40 26.96 3.67
C HIS A 233 -12.20 27.92 3.76
N ARG A 234 -12.21 29.01 3.00
CA ARG A 234 -11.26 30.12 3.16
C ARG A 234 -11.85 31.12 4.14
N HIS A 235 -11.21 31.26 5.30
CA HIS A 235 -11.37 32.47 6.10
C HIS A 235 -10.49 33.55 5.46
N ASN A 236 -11.12 34.56 4.86
CA ASN A 236 -10.46 35.81 4.48
C ASN A 236 -10.09 36.61 5.72
#